data_AF-A0AAD9PNB8-F1
#
_entry.id   AF-A0AAD9PNB8-F1
#
_cell.length_a   1.000
_cell.length_b   1.000
_cell.length_c   1.000
_cell.angle_alpha   90.00
_cell.angle_beta   90.00
_cell.angle_gamma   90.00
#
_symmetry.space_group_name_H-M   'P 1'
#
loop_
_entity.id
_entity.type
_entity.pdbx_description
1 polymer ?
#
loop_
_entity_poly.entity_id
_entity_poly.type
_entity_poly.pdbx_seq_one_letter_code
_entity_poly.pdbx_strand_id
1 'polypeptide(L)'
;MVDFEPESCRKHVDKNTRIYVDGAFDLLHWGHLNALRQSYKLGGELIVGINGDVETFHAKGISPIYNQDERAELVKGCRWVNEVMVGTPYEVNLDFLVNIAKCDYIAHGDDIAIGASGKDAYDEPKKAGKFIFFRRSLGVSTSTTVGRLIDALESDHFSHLSKNSENKLQYGDFEKALQENEEQMINEGIIDDALFSGNNKHDNKNKKSTDVFPYPRFRLSTSLLGEFITPKPKPKGGKIIYVDGSFDVFHVGHLRLLKRAREMGDYLIVGIYDDQTVRTLKGTPFPFSSLMNRALTILGMRYTDDVVLGAPYVPSRTYLENLGITTVVTGKQHDSKMINRDFDPYREARDMDILVEIDSGSDITTSDIIARVSSRMDQITANIRKRCAIEKTRKNIVCSL
;
A
#
# COMPACT_ATOMS: atom_id res chain seq x y z
N MET A 1 1.24 19.84 21.32
CA MET A 1 0.07 18.99 20.98
C MET A 1 -0.11 18.08 22.18
N VAL A 2 -1.21 18.21 22.91
CA VAL A 2 -1.44 17.46 24.15
C VAL A 2 -1.84 16.04 23.76
N ASP A 3 -1.04 15.06 24.15
CA ASP A 3 -1.34 13.64 23.99
C ASP A 3 -2.57 13.28 24.84
N PHE A 4 -3.76 13.40 24.25
CA PHE A 4 -4.99 12.86 24.82
C PHE A 4 -5.12 11.41 24.38
N GLU A 5 -4.34 10.51 25.00
CA GLU A 5 -4.59 9.07 24.91
C GLU A 5 -5.75 8.72 25.84
N PRO A 6 -6.87 8.15 25.34
CA PRO A 6 -7.93 7.67 26.22
C PRO A 6 -7.37 6.56 27.13
N GLU A 7 -7.66 6.64 28.44
CA GLU A 7 -7.18 5.70 29.48
C GLU A 7 -7.47 4.21 29.16
N SER A 8 -8.42 3.93 28.28
CA SER A 8 -8.76 2.57 27.82
C SER A 8 -7.69 1.92 26.93
N CYS A 9 -6.73 2.67 26.38
CA CYS A 9 -5.60 2.11 25.61
C CYS A 9 -4.43 1.63 26.50
N ARG A 10 -4.45 1.88 27.82
CA ARG A 10 -3.33 1.61 28.74
C ARG A 10 -3.37 0.26 29.46
N LYS A 11 -3.98 -0.77 28.90
CA LYS A 11 -3.63 -2.12 29.37
C LYS A 11 -2.32 -2.47 28.69
N HIS A 12 -1.20 -2.35 29.41
CA HIS A 12 -0.01 -3.10 29.04
C HIS A 12 -0.39 -4.56 29.20
N VAL A 13 -0.79 -5.16 28.08
CA VAL A 13 -1.14 -6.57 28.02
C VAL A 13 0.19 -7.35 27.99
N ASP A 14 0.24 -8.50 28.67
CA ASP A 14 1.47 -9.30 28.82
C ASP A 14 2.07 -9.63 27.44
N LYS A 15 3.40 -9.70 27.33
CA LYS A 15 4.13 -9.99 26.08
C LYS A 15 3.85 -11.38 25.49
N ASN A 16 3.17 -12.24 26.24
CA ASN A 16 2.72 -13.56 25.80
C ASN A 16 1.25 -13.57 25.34
N THR A 17 0.62 -12.39 25.22
CA THR A 17 -0.80 -12.29 24.93
C THR A 17 -1.06 -12.40 23.44
N ARG A 18 -2.00 -13.26 23.08
CA ARG A 18 -2.40 -13.50 21.71
C ARG A 18 -3.47 -12.51 21.30
N ILE A 19 -3.11 -11.66 20.35
CA ILE A 19 -4.00 -10.67 19.76
C ILE A 19 -4.53 -11.20 18.42
N TYR A 20 -5.84 -11.25 18.29
CA TYR A 20 -6.52 -11.52 17.03
C TYR A 20 -6.85 -10.20 16.33
N VAL A 21 -6.55 -10.11 15.04
CA VAL A 21 -7.02 -9.05 14.16
C VAL A 21 -7.61 -9.71 12.94
N ASP A 22 -8.73 -9.23 12.42
CA ASP A 22 -9.23 -9.71 11.15
C ASP A 22 -9.67 -8.60 10.22
N GLY A 23 -9.95 -9.01 9.00
CA GLY A 23 -10.41 -8.12 7.96
C GLY A 23 -10.30 -8.73 6.58
N ALA A 24 -10.79 -7.97 5.61
CA ALA A 24 -10.59 -8.31 4.21
C ALA A 24 -9.11 -8.19 3.82
N PHE A 25 -8.39 -7.14 4.25
CA PHE A 25 -7.01 -6.84 3.81
C PHE A 25 -6.85 -6.79 2.27
N ASP A 26 -7.87 -6.29 1.59
CA ASP A 26 -7.88 -6.14 0.14
C ASP A 26 -7.15 -4.85 -0.30
N LEU A 27 -6.40 -4.93 -1.40
CA LEU A 27 -5.44 -3.89 -1.84
C LEU A 27 -4.54 -3.41 -0.68
N LEU A 28 -3.67 -4.30 -0.19
CA LEU A 28 -2.79 -4.06 0.95
C LEU A 28 -2.02 -2.73 0.80
N HIS A 29 -1.98 -1.95 1.88
CA HIS A 29 -1.34 -0.65 1.93
C HIS A 29 -0.82 -0.39 3.34
N TRP A 30 0.07 0.60 3.52
CA TRP A 30 0.70 0.88 4.81
C TRP A 30 -0.27 1.08 5.98
N GLY A 31 -1.49 1.57 5.72
CA GLY A 31 -2.53 1.70 6.75
C GLY A 31 -2.88 0.39 7.44
N HIS A 32 -3.02 -0.71 6.67
CA HIS A 32 -3.20 -2.06 7.21
C HIS A 32 -1.97 -2.49 8.02
N LEU A 33 -0.77 -2.24 7.48
CA LEU A 33 0.48 -2.61 8.12
C LEU A 33 0.69 -1.90 9.46
N ASN A 34 0.32 -0.63 9.56
CA ASN A 34 0.39 0.13 10.80
C ASN A 34 -0.65 -0.36 11.82
N ALA A 35 -1.82 -0.83 11.38
CA ALA A 35 -2.81 -1.47 12.26
C ALA A 35 -2.25 -2.78 12.84
N LEU A 36 -1.62 -3.61 12.00
CA LEU A 36 -0.96 -4.84 12.43
C LEU A 36 0.22 -4.54 13.37
N ARG A 37 1.04 -3.53 13.08
CA ARG A 37 2.11 -3.06 13.98
C ARG A 37 1.60 -2.65 15.35
N GLN A 38 0.57 -1.80 15.39
CA GLN A 38 -0.05 -1.36 16.64
C GLN A 38 -0.59 -2.55 17.42
N SER A 39 -1.25 -3.49 16.74
CA SER A 39 -1.82 -4.69 17.36
C SER A 39 -0.75 -5.62 17.93
N TYR A 40 0.35 -5.83 17.21
CA TYR A 40 1.49 -6.61 17.69
C TYR A 40 2.13 -5.99 18.94
N LYS A 41 2.21 -4.65 19.02
CA LYS A 41 2.73 -3.96 20.21
C LYS A 41 1.87 -4.17 21.46
N LEU A 42 0.60 -4.57 21.32
CA LEU A 42 -0.28 -4.82 22.45
C LEU A 42 0.08 -6.10 23.20
N GLY A 43 0.33 -7.21 22.49
CA GLY A 43 0.45 -8.54 23.13
C GLY A 43 1.65 -9.39 22.73
N GLY A 44 2.41 -9.02 21.69
CA GLY A 44 3.62 -9.75 21.29
C GLY A 44 3.41 -10.98 20.39
N GLU A 45 2.20 -11.54 20.33
CA GLU A 45 1.82 -12.57 19.34
C GLU A 45 0.55 -12.16 18.58
N LEU A 46 0.66 -12.00 17.26
CA LEU A 46 -0.41 -11.50 16.39
C LEU A 46 -0.90 -12.58 15.42
N ILE A 47 -2.16 -12.96 15.57
CA ILE A 47 -2.88 -13.88 14.70
C ILE A 47 -3.80 -13.04 13.82
N VAL A 48 -3.71 -13.21 12.50
CA VAL A 48 -4.53 -12.45 11.56
C VAL A 48 -5.52 -13.33 10.83
N GLY A 49 -6.82 -13.04 11.01
CA GLY A 49 -7.91 -13.64 10.25
C GLY A 49 -8.14 -12.94 8.91
N ILE A 50 -8.15 -13.72 7.84
CA ILE A 50 -8.49 -13.27 6.49
C ILE A 50 -9.92 -13.71 6.23
N ASN A 51 -10.85 -12.75 6.21
CA ASN A 51 -12.25 -13.08 5.96
C ASN A 51 -12.39 -13.77 4.59
N GLY A 52 -13.24 -14.79 4.51
CA GLY A 52 -13.46 -15.52 3.27
C GLY A 52 -14.00 -14.62 2.14
N ASP A 53 -13.78 -15.00 0.88
CA ASP A 53 -14.23 -14.19 -0.27
C ASP A 53 -15.76 -14.02 -0.30
N VAL A 54 -16.51 -15.10 -0.07
CA VAL A 54 -17.98 -15.10 -0.02
C VAL A 54 -18.49 -14.25 1.16
N GLU A 55 -17.87 -14.44 2.32
CA GLU A 55 -18.23 -13.72 3.54
C GLU A 55 -17.98 -12.21 3.38
N THR A 56 -16.85 -11.83 2.78
CA THR A 56 -16.52 -10.44 2.49
C THR A 56 -17.52 -9.82 1.51
N PHE A 57 -17.92 -10.56 0.47
CA PHE A 57 -18.95 -10.12 -0.47
C PHE A 57 -20.29 -9.90 0.22
N HIS A 58 -20.75 -10.82 1.09
CA HIS A 58 -22.00 -10.65 1.82
C HIS A 58 -21.98 -9.46 2.78
N ALA A 59 -20.87 -9.24 3.48
CA ALA A 59 -20.74 -8.14 4.44
C ALA A 59 -20.60 -6.77 3.76
N LYS A 60 -19.84 -6.68 2.65
CA LYS A 60 -19.48 -5.40 2.02
C LYS A 60 -20.24 -5.10 0.73
N GLY A 61 -20.91 -6.08 0.16
CA GLY A 61 -21.60 -5.98 -1.13
C GLY A 61 -20.66 -5.91 -2.33
N ILE A 62 -19.38 -6.26 -2.17
CA ILE A 62 -18.38 -6.28 -3.25
C ILE A 62 -17.39 -7.41 -3.02
N SER A 63 -17.09 -8.14 -4.10
CA SER A 63 -16.08 -9.19 -4.07
C SER A 63 -14.69 -8.56 -4.01
N PRO A 64 -13.79 -9.07 -3.15
CA PRO A 64 -12.40 -8.62 -3.11
C PRO A 64 -11.71 -8.59 -4.48
N ILE A 65 -10.79 -7.64 -4.65
CA ILE A 65 -9.90 -7.53 -5.82
C ILE A 65 -8.87 -8.67 -5.80
N TYR A 66 -8.30 -8.92 -4.61
CA TYR A 66 -7.45 -10.08 -4.35
C TYR A 66 -8.27 -11.22 -3.75
N ASN A 67 -8.07 -12.44 -4.24
CA ASN A 67 -8.71 -13.60 -3.61
C ASN A 67 -8.14 -13.84 -2.20
N GLN A 68 -8.82 -14.65 -1.39
CA GLN A 68 -8.42 -14.89 0.00
C GLN A 68 -7.00 -15.44 0.17
N ASP A 69 -6.50 -16.24 -0.77
CA ASP A 69 -5.15 -16.81 -0.71
C ASP A 69 -4.08 -15.74 -1.01
N GLU A 70 -4.33 -14.88 -2.00
CA GLU A 70 -3.49 -13.71 -2.30
C GLU A 70 -3.43 -12.76 -1.10
N ARG A 71 -4.57 -12.49 -0.47
CA ARG A 71 -4.68 -11.64 0.74
C ARG A 71 -3.94 -12.27 1.92
N ALA A 72 -4.09 -13.58 2.12
CA ALA A 72 -3.39 -14.31 3.16
C ALA A 72 -1.87 -14.31 2.97
N GLU A 73 -1.39 -14.50 1.74
CA GLU A 73 0.05 -14.46 1.45
C GLU A 73 0.64 -13.07 1.72
N LEU A 74 -0.05 -12.01 1.29
CA LEU A 74 0.30 -10.62 1.56
C LEU A 74 0.41 -10.33 3.05
N VAL A 75 -0.61 -10.70 3.82
CA VAL A 75 -0.63 -10.50 5.27
C VAL A 75 0.45 -11.34 5.97
N LYS A 76 0.67 -12.59 5.55
CA LYS A 76 1.76 -13.44 6.08
C LYS A 76 3.15 -12.84 5.82
N GLY A 77 3.29 -12.06 4.75
CA GLY A 77 4.48 -11.28 4.43
C GLY A 77 4.79 -10.12 5.39
N CYS A 78 3.81 -9.70 6.21
CA CYS A 78 3.99 -8.60 7.15
C CYS A 78 4.91 -9.02 8.32
N ARG A 79 5.79 -8.12 8.74
CA ARG A 79 6.79 -8.43 9.80
C ARG A 79 6.20 -8.66 11.18
N TRP A 80 5.06 -8.05 11.46
CA TRP A 80 4.40 -8.14 12.77
C TRP A 80 3.43 -9.32 12.89
N VAL A 81 3.18 -10.06 11.82
CA VAL A 81 2.20 -11.15 11.80
C VAL A 81 2.87 -12.48 12.14
N ASN A 82 2.35 -13.19 13.15
CA ASN A 82 2.88 -14.50 13.55
C ASN A 82 2.17 -15.63 12.79
N GLU A 83 0.83 -15.58 12.76
CA GLU A 83 -0.02 -16.60 12.15
C GLU A 83 -1.10 -15.96 11.28
N VAL A 84 -1.52 -16.66 10.22
CA VAL A 84 -2.63 -16.24 9.36
C VAL A 84 -3.67 -17.37 9.30
N MET A 85 -4.92 -17.04 9.62
CA MET A 85 -6.07 -17.93 9.46
C MET A 85 -6.86 -17.49 8.22
N VAL A 86 -7.15 -18.40 7.30
CA VAL A 86 -7.85 -18.09 6.04
C VAL A 86 -9.30 -18.55 6.10
N GLY A 87 -10.22 -17.76 5.57
CA GLY A 87 -11.64 -18.08 5.55
C GLY A 87 -12.32 -17.86 6.89
N THR A 88 -11.86 -16.87 7.66
CA THR A 88 -12.47 -16.54 8.96
C THR A 88 -13.85 -15.89 8.77
N PRO A 89 -14.76 -16.02 9.76
CA PRO A 89 -16.06 -15.33 9.73
C PRO A 89 -15.86 -13.81 9.77
N TYR A 90 -16.87 -13.04 9.34
CA TYR A 90 -16.85 -11.57 9.48
C TYR A 90 -17.38 -11.11 10.82
N GLU A 91 -18.30 -11.86 11.42
CA GLU A 91 -18.79 -11.64 12.78
C GLU A 91 -18.05 -12.59 13.73
N VAL A 92 -17.35 -12.04 14.72
CA VAL A 92 -16.51 -12.79 15.65
C VAL A 92 -17.21 -12.93 16.99
N ASN A 93 -17.57 -14.17 17.33
CA ASN A 93 -18.11 -14.52 18.64
C ASN A 93 -17.01 -14.97 19.61
N LEU A 94 -17.36 -15.14 20.89
CA LEU A 94 -16.38 -15.53 21.92
C LEU A 94 -15.84 -16.95 21.73
N ASP A 95 -16.67 -17.87 21.27
CA ASP A 95 -16.25 -19.25 21.02
C ASP A 95 -15.17 -19.32 19.94
N PHE A 96 -15.36 -18.61 18.83
CA PHE A 96 -14.35 -18.48 17.79
C PHE A 96 -13.07 -17.86 18.35
N LEU A 97 -13.17 -16.72 19.06
CA LEU A 97 -11.99 -16.03 19.58
C LEU A 97 -11.16 -16.93 20.52
N VAL A 98 -11.82 -17.58 21.48
CA VAL A 98 -11.15 -18.31 22.56
C VAL A 98 -10.78 -19.74 22.15
N ASN A 99 -11.69 -20.47 21.49
CA ASN A 99 -11.51 -21.90 21.24
C ASN A 99 -10.94 -22.20 19.85
N ILE A 100 -11.21 -21.36 18.85
CA ILE A 100 -10.75 -21.56 17.47
C ILE A 100 -9.47 -20.77 17.21
N ALA A 101 -9.51 -19.45 17.32
CA ALA A 101 -8.36 -18.57 17.11
C ALA A 101 -7.36 -18.61 18.28
N LYS A 102 -7.79 -19.12 19.45
CA LYS A 102 -6.97 -19.25 20.67
C LYS A 102 -6.33 -17.92 21.08
N CYS A 103 -7.09 -16.84 20.99
CA CYS A 103 -6.62 -15.49 21.28
C CYS A 103 -7.31 -14.90 22.51
N ASP A 104 -6.59 -14.04 23.23
CA ASP A 104 -7.06 -13.43 24.47
C ASP A 104 -7.95 -12.21 24.19
N TYR A 105 -7.55 -11.43 23.18
CA TYR A 105 -8.18 -10.18 22.78
C TYR A 105 -8.31 -10.10 21.26
N ILE A 106 -9.31 -9.33 20.83
CA ILE A 106 -9.42 -8.83 19.47
C ILE A 106 -8.99 -7.36 19.44
N ALA A 107 -8.23 -6.97 18.42
CA ALA A 107 -7.85 -5.59 18.18
C ALA A 107 -8.43 -5.12 16.83
N HIS A 108 -9.13 -3.97 16.84
CA HIS A 108 -9.70 -3.40 15.63
C HIS A 108 -9.73 -1.86 15.72
N GLY A 109 -9.92 -1.21 14.58
CA GLY A 109 -10.11 0.24 14.52
C GLY A 109 -11.41 0.68 15.21
N ASP A 110 -11.58 1.99 15.35
CA ASP A 110 -12.73 2.67 15.97
C ASP A 110 -14.00 2.70 15.10
N ASP A 111 -13.93 2.16 13.88
CA ASP A 111 -15.10 2.02 13.01
C ASP A 111 -16.10 0.98 13.54
N ILE A 112 -17.39 1.30 13.42
CA ILE A 112 -18.46 0.33 13.67
C ILE A 112 -18.49 -0.66 12.50
N ALA A 113 -18.02 -1.88 12.75
CA ALA A 113 -18.15 -2.99 11.82
C ALA A 113 -19.54 -3.61 11.98
N ILE A 114 -20.42 -3.40 11.00
CA ILE A 114 -21.73 -4.07 10.96
C ILE A 114 -21.61 -5.29 10.04
N GLY A 115 -21.93 -6.47 10.57
CA GLY A 115 -21.94 -7.70 9.79
C GLY A 115 -23.24 -7.87 8.99
N ALA A 116 -23.33 -8.97 8.22
CA ALA A 116 -24.49 -9.26 7.38
C ALA A 116 -25.79 -9.43 8.19
N SER A 117 -25.70 -9.76 9.47
CA SER A 117 -26.85 -9.84 10.38
C SER A 117 -27.42 -8.46 10.77
N GLY A 118 -26.75 -7.37 10.40
CA GLY A 118 -27.08 -6.01 10.82
C GLY A 118 -26.62 -5.65 12.23
N LYS A 119 -25.87 -6.55 12.90
CA LYS A 119 -25.32 -6.35 14.23
C LYS A 119 -23.85 -5.93 14.18
N ASP A 120 -23.37 -5.37 15.29
CA ASP A 120 -21.95 -5.12 15.48
C ASP A 120 -21.20 -6.46 15.47
N ALA A 121 -20.25 -6.59 14.54
CA ALA A 121 -19.46 -7.80 14.29
C ALA A 121 -18.65 -8.25 15.50
N TYR A 122 -18.46 -7.37 16.49
CA TYR A 122 -17.66 -7.62 17.69
C TYR A 122 -18.44 -7.38 18.99
N ASP A 123 -19.78 -7.43 18.95
CA ASP A 123 -20.64 -7.18 20.11
C ASP A 123 -20.30 -8.09 21.30
N GLU A 124 -20.14 -9.40 21.08
CA GLU A 124 -19.81 -10.35 22.14
C GLU A 124 -18.40 -10.11 22.74
N PRO A 125 -17.30 -10.02 21.95
CA PRO A 125 -15.99 -9.64 22.49
C PRO A 125 -15.98 -8.30 23.25
N LYS A 126 -16.73 -7.30 22.79
CA LYS A 126 -16.86 -5.99 23.46
C LYS A 126 -17.50 -6.14 24.84
N LYS A 127 -18.64 -6.86 24.93
CA LYS A 127 -19.34 -7.13 26.19
C LYS A 127 -18.49 -7.92 27.19
N ALA A 128 -17.63 -8.80 26.69
CA ALA A 128 -16.68 -9.56 27.52
C ALA A 128 -15.41 -8.79 27.92
N GLY A 129 -15.26 -7.53 27.50
CA GLY A 129 -14.05 -6.75 27.78
C GLY A 129 -12.78 -7.28 27.08
N LYS A 130 -12.96 -8.03 25.98
CA LYS A 130 -11.90 -8.64 25.16
C LYS A 130 -11.59 -7.86 23.88
N PHE A 131 -12.14 -6.65 23.73
CA PHE A 131 -11.94 -5.80 22.56
C PHE A 131 -11.00 -4.64 22.87
N ILE A 132 -9.97 -4.45 22.03
CA ILE A 132 -9.00 -3.36 22.14
C ILE A 132 -9.07 -2.49 20.87
N PHE A 133 -8.99 -1.17 21.05
CA PHE A 133 -8.97 -0.22 19.94
C PHE A 133 -7.54 0.15 19.56
N PHE A 134 -7.25 0.20 18.26
CA PHE A 134 -6.08 0.90 17.73
C PHE A 134 -6.49 2.11 16.89
N ARG A 135 -5.57 3.06 16.72
CA ARG A 135 -5.85 4.27 15.96
C ARG A 135 -5.77 4.01 14.46
N ARG A 136 -6.76 4.50 13.72
CA ARG A 136 -6.76 4.47 12.26
C ARG A 136 -5.65 5.35 11.68
N SER A 137 -4.97 4.82 10.67
CA SER A 137 -3.99 5.54 9.88
C SER A 137 -4.66 6.58 8.99
N LEU A 138 -4.30 7.86 9.14
CA LEU A 138 -4.86 8.96 8.37
C LEU A 138 -4.21 9.06 6.98
N GLY A 139 -4.97 9.48 5.96
CA GLY A 139 -4.46 9.70 4.60
C GLY A 139 -4.31 8.44 3.75
N VAL A 140 -4.80 7.29 4.21
CA VAL A 140 -4.82 6.04 3.44
C VAL A 140 -6.04 5.18 3.77
N SER A 141 -6.66 4.61 2.75
CA SER A 141 -7.65 3.54 2.87
C SER A 141 -7.80 2.79 1.54
N THR A 142 -8.37 1.59 1.57
CA THR A 142 -8.74 0.86 0.34
C THR A 142 -9.66 1.71 -0.53
N SER A 143 -10.64 2.42 0.05
CA SER A 143 -11.56 3.30 -0.69
C SER A 143 -10.80 4.41 -1.43
N THR A 144 -9.81 5.06 -0.80
CA THR A 144 -9.01 6.09 -1.47
C THR A 144 -8.14 5.52 -2.58
N THR A 145 -7.56 4.32 -2.40
CA THR A 145 -6.76 3.67 -3.44
C THR A 145 -7.63 3.29 -4.63
N VAL A 146 -8.81 2.72 -4.36
CA VAL A 146 -9.78 2.36 -5.38
C VAL A 146 -10.31 3.61 -6.08
N GLY A 147 -10.69 4.67 -5.36
CA GLY A 147 -11.15 5.91 -5.96
C GLY A 147 -10.13 6.50 -6.93
N ARG A 148 -8.84 6.55 -6.56
CA ARG A 148 -7.76 6.97 -7.48
C ARG A 148 -7.66 6.09 -8.73
N LEU A 149 -7.86 4.78 -8.59
CA LEU A 149 -7.91 3.85 -9.72
C LEU A 149 -9.13 4.08 -10.62
N ILE A 150 -10.27 4.46 -10.04
CA ILE A 150 -11.50 4.79 -10.77
C ILE A 150 -11.36 6.10 -11.53
N ASP A 151 -10.96 7.18 -10.84
CA ASP A 151 -10.80 8.51 -11.44
C ASP A 151 -9.82 8.46 -12.61
N ALA A 152 -8.77 7.64 -12.47
CA ALA A 152 -7.90 7.29 -13.57
C ALA A 152 -8.68 6.65 -14.72
N LEU A 153 -9.34 5.51 -14.50
CA LEU A 153 -10.06 4.78 -15.55
C LEU A 153 -11.20 5.58 -16.22
N GLU A 154 -11.82 6.54 -15.53
CA GLU A 154 -12.96 7.33 -16.03
C GLU A 154 -12.55 8.62 -16.78
N SER A 155 -11.32 9.11 -16.63
CA SER A 155 -10.95 10.38 -17.26
C SER A 155 -10.66 10.25 -18.77
N ASP A 156 -11.14 11.21 -19.57
CA ASP A 156 -10.94 11.29 -21.05
C ASP A 156 -9.45 11.30 -21.47
N HIS A 157 -8.55 11.53 -20.51
CA HIS A 157 -7.11 11.39 -20.63
C HIS A 157 -6.64 9.93 -20.88
N PHE A 158 -7.52 8.93 -20.88
CA PHE A 158 -7.13 7.51 -20.97
C PHE A 158 -7.38 6.86 -22.34
N SER A 159 -7.66 7.67 -23.36
CA SER A 159 -7.85 7.20 -24.75
C SER A 159 -6.64 6.47 -25.36
N HIS A 160 -5.45 6.57 -24.74
CA HIS A 160 -4.19 5.95 -25.18
C HIS A 160 -3.84 4.65 -24.44
N LEU A 161 -4.56 4.30 -23.37
CA LEU A 161 -4.51 2.93 -22.82
C LEU A 161 -5.57 2.02 -23.46
N SER A 162 -6.60 2.61 -24.11
CA SER A 162 -7.54 1.89 -24.98
C SER A 162 -7.10 1.82 -26.45
N LYS A 163 -6.04 2.54 -26.83
CA LYS A 163 -5.47 2.50 -28.19
C LYS A 163 -3.96 2.40 -28.13
N ASN A 164 -3.41 1.33 -28.72
CA ASN A 164 -1.99 1.17 -29.07
C ASN A 164 -1.35 2.53 -29.45
N SER A 165 -0.43 3.05 -28.64
CA SER A 165 0.43 4.16 -29.06
C SER A 165 1.90 3.82 -28.82
N GLU A 166 2.59 3.58 -29.93
CA GLU A 166 3.98 3.14 -30.07
C GLU A 166 5.01 4.29 -30.00
N ASN A 167 4.92 5.22 -29.05
CA ASN A 167 5.94 6.27 -28.95
C ASN A 167 7.03 5.90 -27.92
N LYS A 168 8.18 5.47 -28.46
CA LYS A 168 9.40 5.09 -27.75
C LYS A 168 10.19 6.33 -27.32
N LEU A 169 10.53 6.44 -26.04
CA LEU A 169 11.44 7.48 -25.52
C LEU A 169 12.91 7.02 -25.67
N GLN A 170 13.77 7.85 -26.27
CA GLN A 170 15.24 7.66 -26.25
C GLN A 170 15.84 8.25 -24.96
N TYR A 171 17.07 7.84 -24.60
CA TYR A 171 17.73 8.22 -23.34
C TYR A 171 17.89 9.75 -23.13
N GLY A 172 18.11 10.52 -24.21
CA GLY A 172 18.11 11.99 -24.16
C GLY A 172 16.72 12.61 -23.96
N ASP A 173 15.66 11.84 -24.21
CA ASP A 173 14.27 12.26 -24.01
C ASP A 173 13.77 11.93 -22.59
N PHE A 174 14.48 11.14 -21.79
CA PHE A 174 14.04 10.80 -20.43
C PHE A 174 14.16 11.98 -19.48
N GLU A 175 15.31 12.68 -19.46
CA GLU A 175 15.47 13.91 -18.67
C GLU A 175 14.53 15.01 -19.16
N LYS A 176 14.31 15.08 -20.48
CA LYS A 176 13.36 16.03 -21.07
C LYS A 176 11.91 15.69 -20.70
N ALA A 177 11.52 14.42 -20.73
CA ALA A 177 10.19 13.97 -20.31
C ALA A 177 9.99 14.15 -18.79
N LEU A 178 11.05 13.99 -18.00
CA LEU A 178 11.06 14.31 -16.57
C LEU A 178 10.72 15.80 -16.37
N GLN A 179 11.40 16.68 -17.11
CA GLN A 179 11.21 18.13 -17.08
C GLN A 179 9.84 18.58 -17.64
N GLU A 180 9.38 18.01 -18.76
CA GLU A 180 8.07 18.27 -19.36
C GLU A 180 6.93 17.79 -18.42
N ASN A 181 7.11 16.65 -17.75
CA ASN A 181 6.18 16.18 -16.71
C ASN A 181 6.18 17.11 -15.50
N GLU A 182 7.34 17.63 -15.08
CA GLU A 182 7.47 18.61 -14.00
C GLU A 182 6.69 19.90 -14.32
N GLU A 183 6.85 20.42 -15.54
CA GLU A 183 6.10 21.58 -16.04
C GLU A 183 4.60 21.30 -16.12
N GLN A 184 4.21 20.09 -16.54
CA GLN A 184 2.80 19.67 -16.55
C GLN A 184 2.21 19.60 -15.13
N MET A 185 2.94 19.07 -14.13
CA MET A 185 2.48 19.03 -12.73
C MET A 185 2.29 20.43 -12.14
N ILE A 186 3.18 21.37 -12.48
CA ILE A 186 3.06 22.78 -12.12
C ILE A 186 1.80 23.39 -12.76
N ASN A 187 1.54 23.10 -14.04
CA ASN A 187 0.40 23.60 -14.78
C ASN A 187 -0.95 22.99 -14.33
N GLU A 188 -0.95 21.73 -13.89
CA GLU A 188 -2.13 21.01 -13.39
C GLU A 188 -2.48 21.34 -11.93
N GLY A 189 -1.67 22.17 -11.25
CA GLY A 189 -1.96 22.60 -9.89
C GLY A 189 -1.87 21.47 -8.85
N ILE A 190 -1.03 20.46 -9.12
CA ILE A 190 -0.70 19.41 -8.14
C ILE A 190 0.32 20.01 -7.16
N ILE A 191 -0.11 20.98 -6.36
CA ILE A 191 0.71 21.70 -5.38
C ILE A 191 0.54 21.05 -4.01
N ASP A 192 1.62 20.89 -3.23
CA ASP A 192 1.76 20.07 -2.02
C ASP A 192 0.77 20.35 -0.84
N ASP A 193 0.09 21.50 -0.83
CA ASP A 193 -0.68 22.00 0.32
C ASP A 193 -2.17 22.30 0.07
N ALA A 194 -2.91 21.39 -0.59
CA ALA A 194 -4.37 21.52 -0.72
C ALA A 194 -5.16 21.22 0.58
N LEU A 195 -4.67 21.66 1.75
CA LEU A 195 -5.45 21.68 3.00
C LEU A 195 -5.88 23.09 3.43
N PHE A 196 -5.41 24.16 2.79
CA PHE A 196 -5.91 25.51 3.04
C PHE A 196 -5.88 26.38 1.77
N SER A 197 -6.97 26.37 1.02
CA SER A 197 -7.38 27.56 0.25
C SER A 197 -8.87 27.82 0.49
N GLY A 198 -9.18 28.04 1.77
CA GLY A 198 -10.26 28.95 2.13
C GLY A 198 -9.75 30.38 1.99
N ASN A 199 -10.48 31.20 1.25
CA ASN A 199 -10.31 32.64 1.05
C ASN A 199 -9.13 33.10 0.17
N ASN A 200 -9.36 33.10 -1.14
CA ASN A 200 -9.01 34.28 -1.94
C ASN A 200 -10.20 34.65 -2.85
N LYS A 201 -11.01 35.58 -2.35
CA LYS A 201 -11.91 36.39 -3.18
C LYS A 201 -11.02 37.33 -3.99
N HIS A 202 -10.68 36.95 -5.22
CA HIS A 202 -10.55 37.93 -6.30
C HIS A 202 -10.98 37.26 -7.61
N ASP A 203 -12.01 37.86 -8.17
CA ASP A 203 -12.77 37.41 -9.33
C ASP A 203 -11.89 37.11 -10.55
N ASN A 204 -12.00 35.89 -11.07
CA ASN A 204 -11.84 35.65 -12.49
C ASN A 204 -12.98 34.74 -12.95
N LYS A 205 -14.05 35.36 -13.45
CA LYS A 205 -15.39 34.79 -13.71
C LYS A 205 -15.48 33.75 -14.84
N ASN A 206 -14.39 33.08 -15.25
CA ASN A 206 -14.45 32.16 -16.41
C ASN A 206 -13.59 30.88 -16.34
N LYS A 207 -13.12 30.46 -15.16
CA LYS A 207 -12.63 29.08 -14.98
C LYS A 207 -13.69 28.26 -14.26
N LYS A 208 -14.24 27.25 -14.94
CA LYS A 208 -14.91 26.12 -14.26
C LYS A 208 -13.97 25.64 -13.16
N SER A 209 -14.47 25.55 -11.94
CA SER A 209 -13.73 25.12 -10.76
C SER A 209 -12.94 23.84 -11.08
N THR A 210 -11.62 23.94 -11.09
CA THR A 210 -10.77 22.75 -11.01
C THR A 210 -11.00 22.18 -9.63
N ASP A 211 -11.81 21.13 -9.56
CA ASP A 211 -12.25 20.51 -8.32
C ASP A 211 -11.04 20.11 -7.46
N VAL A 212 -11.12 20.51 -6.19
CA VAL A 212 -10.16 20.16 -5.13
C VAL A 212 -10.06 18.64 -5.07
N PHE A 213 -8.84 18.08 -5.16
CA PHE A 213 -8.61 16.63 -5.03
C PHE A 213 -9.31 16.09 -3.78
N PRO A 214 -10.22 15.12 -3.90
CA PRO A 214 -11.09 14.74 -2.79
C PRO A 214 -10.40 13.93 -1.68
N TYR A 215 -9.25 13.32 -1.99
CA TYR A 215 -8.60 12.37 -1.11
C TYR A 215 -7.68 13.07 -0.09
N PRO A 216 -7.78 12.74 1.22
CA PRO A 216 -6.92 13.32 2.24
C PRO A 216 -5.44 12.97 1.96
N ARG A 217 -4.58 13.99 1.93
CA ARG A 217 -3.14 13.79 1.71
C ARG A 217 -2.48 13.21 2.95
N PHE A 218 -1.73 12.14 2.75
CA PHE A 218 -0.83 11.59 3.77
C PHE A 218 0.44 12.43 3.87
N ARG A 219 0.82 12.81 5.10
CA ARG A 219 2.11 13.43 5.42
C ARG A 219 2.88 12.48 6.33
N LEU A 220 4.06 12.04 5.87
CA LEU A 220 4.92 11.16 6.65
C LEU A 220 5.67 11.97 7.71
N SER A 221 5.51 11.64 8.98
CA SER A 221 6.41 12.13 10.04
C SER A 221 7.61 11.20 10.18
N THR A 222 8.75 11.74 10.60
CA THR A 222 9.94 10.96 10.94
C THR A 222 9.66 9.97 12.09
N SER A 223 8.76 10.32 13.02
CA SER A 223 8.31 9.43 14.09
C SER A 223 7.58 8.20 13.54
N LEU A 224 6.67 8.37 12.58
CA LEU A 224 5.97 7.26 11.95
C LEU A 224 6.93 6.42 11.10
N LEU A 225 7.85 7.05 10.39
CA LEU A 225 8.88 6.33 9.64
C LEU A 225 9.74 5.46 10.58
N GLY A 226 10.19 6.03 11.71
CA GLY A 226 10.98 5.31 12.72
C GLY A 226 10.25 4.09 13.30
N GLU A 227 8.92 4.11 13.33
CA GLU A 227 8.11 2.97 13.79
C GLU A 227 8.06 1.79 12.81
N PHE A 228 8.41 2.03 11.54
CA PHE A 228 8.48 1.02 10.48
C PHE A 228 9.90 0.51 10.22
N ILE A 229 10.92 1.26 10.65
CA ILE A 229 12.32 0.88 10.49
C ILE A 229 12.70 -0.13 11.58
N THR A 230 13.36 -1.22 11.17
CA THR A 230 14.01 -2.14 12.12
C THR A 230 15.47 -1.71 12.25
N PRO A 231 16.00 -1.53 13.47
CA PRO A 231 17.41 -1.23 13.67
C PRO A 231 18.25 -2.50 13.45
N LYS A 232 18.36 -2.94 12.20
CA LYS A 232 19.24 -4.04 11.79
C LYS A 232 20.42 -3.42 11.04
N PRO A 233 21.64 -3.43 11.60
CA PRO A 233 22.80 -2.92 10.87
C PRO A 233 23.14 -3.81 9.68
N LYS A 234 23.69 -3.22 8.63
CA LYS A 234 24.28 -3.98 7.51
C LYS A 234 25.38 -4.92 8.06
N PRO A 235 25.34 -6.22 7.73
CA PRO A 235 26.36 -7.17 8.19
C PRO A 235 27.72 -6.84 7.57
N LYS A 236 28.78 -6.84 8.38
CA LYS A 236 30.15 -6.64 7.88
C LYS A 236 30.57 -7.85 7.04
N GLY A 237 30.93 -7.61 5.77
CA GLY A 237 31.32 -8.67 4.84
C GLY A 237 30.18 -9.61 4.41
N GLY A 238 28.92 -9.27 4.72
CA GLY A 238 27.77 -10.06 4.31
C GLY A 238 27.34 -9.76 2.87
N LYS A 239 26.52 -10.65 2.31
CA LYS A 239 25.97 -10.51 0.96
C LYS A 239 24.79 -9.53 0.97
N ILE A 240 25.01 -8.32 0.48
CA ILE A 240 24.01 -7.26 0.39
C ILE A 240 23.31 -7.33 -0.97
N ILE A 241 22.01 -7.54 -0.92
CA ILE A 241 21.12 -7.66 -2.07
C ILE A 241 20.42 -6.33 -2.33
N TYR A 242 20.31 -5.95 -3.59
CA TYR A 242 19.56 -4.78 -4.03
C TYR A 242 18.46 -5.19 -5.00
N VAL A 243 17.24 -4.72 -4.77
CA VAL A 243 16.11 -4.79 -5.71
C VAL A 243 15.56 -3.39 -5.83
N ASP A 244 15.17 -2.95 -7.02
CA ASP A 244 14.43 -1.70 -7.18
C ASP A 244 13.18 -1.85 -8.04
N GLY A 245 12.34 -0.82 -8.00
CA GLY A 245 11.09 -0.80 -8.74
C GLY A 245 10.13 0.30 -8.30
N SER A 246 9.00 0.39 -8.99
CA SER A 246 7.91 1.26 -8.57
C SER A 246 7.27 0.75 -7.27
N PHE A 247 7.05 -0.56 -7.14
CA PHE A 247 6.28 -1.16 -6.03
C PHE A 247 4.89 -0.52 -5.82
N ASP A 248 4.32 0.03 -6.89
CA ASP A 248 3.01 0.66 -6.84
C ASP A 248 1.90 -0.40 -6.89
N VAL A 249 0.80 -0.15 -6.14
CA VAL A 249 -0.27 -1.11 -5.88
C VAL A 249 0.28 -2.49 -5.47
N PHE A 250 0.83 -2.54 -4.25
CA PHE A 250 1.59 -3.70 -3.77
C PHE A 250 0.78 -5.01 -3.79
N HIS A 251 1.34 -6.06 -4.41
CA HIS A 251 0.66 -7.33 -4.67
C HIS A 251 1.62 -8.53 -4.49
N VAL A 252 1.09 -9.77 -4.57
CA VAL A 252 1.86 -11.00 -4.30
C VAL A 252 3.11 -11.15 -5.18
N GLY A 253 3.07 -10.68 -6.43
CA GLY A 253 4.26 -10.62 -7.29
C GLY A 253 5.44 -9.88 -6.67
N HIS A 254 5.22 -8.68 -6.12
CA HIS A 254 6.25 -7.92 -5.40
C HIS A 254 6.70 -8.67 -4.15
N LEU A 255 5.76 -9.22 -3.37
CA LEU A 255 6.09 -9.93 -2.14
C LEU A 255 7.00 -11.14 -2.41
N ARG A 256 6.67 -11.95 -3.42
CA ARG A 256 7.45 -13.13 -3.79
C ARG A 256 8.82 -12.76 -4.35
N LEU A 257 8.92 -11.67 -5.12
CA LEU A 257 10.20 -11.10 -5.57
C LEU A 257 11.08 -10.73 -4.37
N LEU A 258 10.55 -9.95 -3.43
CA LEU A 258 11.28 -9.54 -2.22
C LEU A 258 11.70 -10.75 -1.37
N LYS A 259 10.82 -11.75 -1.22
CA LYS A 259 11.12 -12.98 -0.50
C LYS A 259 12.30 -13.72 -1.12
N ARG A 260 12.24 -13.99 -2.43
CA ARG A 260 13.30 -14.72 -3.14
C ARG A 260 14.62 -13.92 -3.16
N ALA A 261 14.55 -12.61 -3.38
CA ALA A 261 15.73 -11.75 -3.30
C ALA A 261 16.36 -11.79 -1.89
N ARG A 262 15.55 -11.76 -0.84
CA ARG A 262 16.05 -11.84 0.55
C ARG A 262 16.72 -13.18 0.86
N GLU A 263 16.26 -14.28 0.26
CA GLU A 263 16.87 -15.61 0.42
C GLU A 263 18.27 -15.71 -0.21
N MET A 264 18.64 -14.78 -1.09
CA MET A 264 19.92 -14.80 -1.80
C MET A 264 21.10 -14.19 -1.03
N GLY A 265 20.87 -13.54 0.11
CA GLY A 265 21.91 -12.88 0.89
C GLY A 265 21.52 -12.60 2.34
N ASP A 266 22.29 -11.74 3.01
CA ASP A 266 22.17 -11.48 4.44
C ASP A 266 21.35 -10.21 4.76
N TYR A 267 21.27 -9.32 3.77
CA TYR A 267 20.65 -8.00 3.91
C TYR A 267 20.01 -7.57 2.58
N LEU A 268 18.72 -7.24 2.59
CA LEU A 268 18.00 -6.74 1.41
C LEU A 268 17.73 -5.24 1.52
N ILE A 269 18.29 -4.48 0.56
CA ILE A 269 17.99 -3.07 0.32
C ILE A 269 17.00 -2.97 -0.84
N VAL A 270 15.89 -2.27 -0.63
CA VAL A 270 14.88 -2.05 -1.68
C VAL A 270 14.92 -0.59 -2.14
N GLY A 271 15.36 -0.35 -3.37
CA GLY A 271 15.29 0.94 -4.03
C GLY A 271 13.86 1.26 -4.48
N ILE A 272 13.32 2.40 -4.07
CA ILE A 272 11.97 2.81 -4.41
C ILE A 272 12.07 4.07 -5.27
N TYR A 273 11.67 3.95 -6.54
CA TYR A 273 11.66 5.08 -7.46
C TYR A 273 10.74 6.20 -6.94
N ASP A 274 11.11 7.46 -7.16
CA ASP A 274 10.24 8.59 -6.83
C ASP A 274 9.00 8.64 -7.74
N ASP A 275 8.04 9.49 -7.38
CA ASP A 275 6.75 9.53 -8.08
C ASP A 275 6.89 10.00 -9.53
N GLN A 276 7.88 10.87 -9.79
CA GLN A 276 8.14 11.40 -11.12
C GLN A 276 8.78 10.37 -12.04
N THR A 277 9.77 9.62 -11.55
CA THR A 277 10.37 8.49 -12.27
C THR A 277 9.29 7.47 -12.62
N VAL A 278 8.43 7.10 -11.67
CA VAL A 278 7.35 6.15 -11.94
C VAL A 278 6.37 6.69 -12.99
N ARG A 279 6.03 7.98 -12.94
CA ARG A 279 5.18 8.64 -13.94
C ARG A 279 5.82 8.63 -15.33
N THR A 280 7.12 8.87 -15.44
CA THR A 280 7.84 8.81 -16.72
C THR A 280 7.90 7.39 -17.27
N LEU A 281 8.02 6.38 -16.40
CA LEU A 281 8.11 4.96 -16.82
C LEU A 281 6.76 4.37 -17.24
N LYS A 282 5.71 4.68 -16.48
CA LYS A 282 4.39 4.01 -16.59
C LYS A 282 3.30 4.92 -17.17
N GLY A 283 3.59 6.22 -17.33
CA GLY A 283 2.64 7.23 -17.76
C GLY A 283 1.69 7.68 -16.65
N THR A 284 0.96 8.77 -16.90
CA THR A 284 -0.17 9.18 -16.05
C THR A 284 -1.24 8.07 -16.07
N PRO A 285 -1.82 7.70 -14.92
CA PRO A 285 -1.85 8.40 -13.64
C PRO A 285 -0.79 7.93 -12.63
N PHE A 286 0.10 7.01 -13.02
CA PHE A 286 1.02 6.38 -12.08
C PHE A 286 1.96 7.41 -11.43
N PRO A 287 2.37 7.18 -10.18
CA PRO A 287 1.92 6.10 -9.30
C PRO A 287 0.58 6.42 -8.59
N PHE A 288 -0.19 5.37 -8.25
CA PHE A 288 -1.40 5.48 -7.42
C PHE A 288 -1.08 5.69 -5.93
N SER A 289 0.05 5.15 -5.48
CA SER A 289 0.61 5.35 -4.15
C SER A 289 1.87 6.20 -4.22
N SER A 290 1.93 7.29 -3.44
CA SER A 290 3.12 8.14 -3.37
C SER A 290 4.34 7.38 -2.83
N LEU A 291 5.53 7.93 -3.08
CA LEU A 291 6.81 7.41 -2.60
C LEU A 291 6.77 7.07 -1.11
N MET A 292 6.21 7.95 -0.30
CA MET A 292 6.12 7.76 1.15
C MET A 292 5.18 6.61 1.54
N ASN A 293 4.05 6.45 0.84
CA ASN A 293 3.13 5.33 1.07
C ASN A 293 3.77 3.99 0.67
N ARG A 294 4.48 3.97 -0.46
CA ARG A 294 5.19 2.79 -0.96
C ARG A 294 6.33 2.41 -0.03
N ALA A 295 7.09 3.39 0.46
CA ALA A 295 8.15 3.19 1.45
C ALA A 295 7.65 2.51 2.73
N LEU A 296 6.57 3.02 3.34
CA LEU A 296 6.00 2.38 4.52
C LEU A 296 5.45 0.98 4.22
N THR A 297 4.92 0.76 3.01
CA THR A 297 4.42 -0.55 2.60
C THR A 297 5.56 -1.57 2.53
N ILE A 298 6.66 -1.21 1.86
CA ILE A 298 7.86 -2.04 1.71
C ILE A 298 8.56 -2.27 3.05
N LEU A 299 8.68 -1.24 3.89
CA LEU A 299 9.21 -1.35 5.25
C LEU A 299 8.32 -2.19 6.17
N GLY A 300 7.02 -2.35 5.90
CA GLY A 300 6.16 -3.23 6.69
C GLY A 300 6.35 -4.73 6.37
N MET A 301 7.03 -5.06 5.27
CA MET A 301 7.28 -6.44 4.88
C MET A 301 8.47 -7.03 5.64
N ARG A 302 8.41 -8.34 5.93
CA ARG A 302 9.45 -9.05 6.70
C ARG A 302 10.74 -9.33 5.95
N TYR A 303 10.69 -9.25 4.62
CA TYR A 303 11.83 -9.57 3.76
C TYR A 303 12.74 -8.36 3.51
N THR A 304 12.24 -7.15 3.77
CA THR A 304 12.97 -5.89 3.58
C THR A 304 13.77 -5.53 4.82
N ASP A 305 15.09 -5.35 4.68
CA ASP A 305 15.93 -4.85 5.77
C ASP A 305 16.07 -3.32 5.71
N ASP A 306 16.17 -2.73 4.50
CA ASP A 306 16.36 -1.29 4.30
C ASP A 306 15.70 -0.79 3.01
N VAL A 307 15.52 0.52 2.88
CA VAL A 307 14.96 1.15 1.68
C VAL A 307 15.76 2.37 1.25
N VAL A 308 15.91 2.56 -0.07
CA VAL A 308 16.40 3.83 -0.64
C VAL A 308 15.22 4.58 -1.23
N LEU A 309 14.91 5.75 -0.66
CA LEU A 309 13.85 6.64 -1.14
C LEU A 309 14.37 7.46 -2.32
N GLY A 310 13.65 7.44 -3.45
CA GLY A 310 14.11 8.12 -4.66
C GLY A 310 15.33 7.42 -5.28
N ALA A 311 15.29 6.09 -5.32
CA ALA A 311 16.36 5.32 -5.97
C ALA A 311 16.44 5.70 -7.46
N PRO A 312 17.65 5.83 -8.03
CA PRO A 312 17.81 6.14 -9.44
C PRO A 312 17.29 4.98 -10.29
N TYR A 313 16.68 5.29 -11.43
CA TYR A 313 16.26 4.25 -12.39
C TYR A 313 17.45 3.50 -13.01
N VAL A 314 18.60 4.18 -13.15
CA VAL A 314 19.86 3.60 -13.63
C VAL A 314 20.84 3.61 -12.45
N PRO A 315 20.96 2.52 -11.68
CA PRO A 315 21.92 2.45 -10.58
C PRO A 315 23.34 2.46 -11.13
N SER A 316 24.07 3.56 -10.92
CA SER A 316 25.46 3.68 -11.34
C SER A 316 26.38 2.74 -10.56
N ARG A 317 27.55 2.40 -11.13
CA ARG A 317 28.59 1.63 -10.42
C ARG A 317 28.90 2.23 -9.04
N THR A 318 29.12 3.54 -8.98
CA THR A 318 29.41 4.26 -7.72
C THR A 318 28.26 4.18 -6.73
N TYR A 319 27.01 4.26 -7.19
CA TYR A 319 25.84 4.08 -6.33
C TYR A 319 25.81 2.68 -5.70
N LEU A 320 26.04 1.64 -6.50
CA LEU A 320 26.08 0.25 -6.05
C LEU A 320 27.23 -0.01 -5.07
N GLU A 321 28.44 0.48 -5.39
CA GLU A 321 29.63 0.35 -4.54
C GLU A 321 29.46 1.07 -3.20
N ASN A 322 28.93 2.31 -3.21
CA ASN A 322 28.71 3.09 -1.98
C ASN A 322 27.70 2.44 -1.03
N LEU A 323 26.70 1.74 -1.56
CA LEU A 323 25.74 0.99 -0.76
C LEU A 323 26.26 -0.37 -0.31
N GLY A 324 27.42 -0.80 -0.84
CA GLY A 324 28.03 -2.10 -0.60
C GLY A 324 27.29 -3.24 -1.29
N ILE A 325 26.58 -2.98 -2.40
CA ILE A 325 25.78 -3.99 -3.09
C ILE A 325 26.67 -5.07 -3.67
N THR A 326 26.33 -6.32 -3.37
CA THR A 326 27.03 -7.51 -3.87
C THR A 326 26.23 -8.25 -4.93
N THR A 327 24.91 -8.03 -4.98
CA THR A 327 24.03 -8.65 -5.97
C THR A 327 22.84 -7.75 -6.22
N VAL A 328 22.60 -7.40 -7.49
CA VAL A 328 21.39 -6.74 -7.96
C VAL A 328 20.43 -7.81 -8.45
N VAL A 329 19.20 -7.79 -7.96
CA VAL A 329 18.16 -8.76 -8.30
C VAL A 329 17.04 -8.05 -9.02
N THR A 330 16.65 -8.58 -10.18
CA THR A 330 15.51 -8.11 -10.95
C THR A 330 14.51 -9.24 -11.20
N GLY A 331 13.23 -8.89 -11.38
CA GLY A 331 12.20 -9.85 -11.76
C GLY A 331 12.08 -9.96 -13.28
N LYS A 332 11.45 -11.04 -13.77
CA LYS A 332 11.14 -11.21 -15.21
C LYS A 332 10.16 -10.17 -15.78
N GLN A 333 9.47 -9.44 -14.91
CA GLN A 333 8.49 -8.43 -15.28
C GLN A 333 9.03 -7.05 -14.94
N HIS A 334 9.02 -6.14 -15.90
CA HIS A 334 9.56 -4.79 -15.75
C HIS A 334 8.49 -3.73 -15.97
N ASP A 335 8.57 -2.63 -15.21
CA ASP A 335 7.71 -1.45 -15.34
C ASP A 335 7.97 -0.65 -16.64
N SER A 336 8.99 -1.02 -17.41
CA SER A 336 9.60 -0.26 -18.51
C SER A 336 8.86 -0.34 -19.86
N LYS A 337 7.54 -0.56 -19.88
CA LYS A 337 6.77 -0.69 -21.13
C LYS A 337 6.93 0.51 -22.10
N MET A 338 7.32 1.68 -21.61
CA MET A 338 7.53 2.90 -22.41
C MET A 338 8.99 3.18 -22.79
N ILE A 339 9.94 2.44 -22.23
CA ILE A 339 11.37 2.59 -22.57
C ILE A 339 11.70 1.61 -23.71
N ASN A 340 12.56 2.05 -24.64
CA ASN A 340 13.02 1.21 -25.75
C ASN A 340 13.54 -0.16 -25.23
N ARG A 341 13.16 -1.26 -25.90
CA ARG A 341 13.60 -2.62 -25.56
C ARG A 341 15.13 -2.80 -25.55
N ASP A 342 15.86 -1.90 -26.20
CA ASP A 342 17.32 -1.92 -26.28
C ASP A 342 18.01 -1.23 -25.09
N PHE A 343 17.27 -0.55 -24.20
CA PHE A 343 17.85 0.12 -23.05
C PHE A 343 17.94 -0.82 -21.84
N ASP A 344 19.17 -1.07 -21.37
CA ASP A 344 19.43 -1.86 -20.17
C ASP A 344 19.70 -0.92 -18.96
N PRO A 345 18.73 -0.70 -18.06
CA PRO A 345 18.96 0.10 -16.84
C PRO A 345 19.98 -0.55 -15.90
N TYR A 346 20.21 -1.86 -16.02
CA TYR A 346 21.10 -2.63 -15.17
C TYR A 346 22.45 -2.93 -15.85
N ARG A 347 22.81 -2.20 -16.91
CA ARG A 347 24.10 -2.39 -17.61
C ARG A 347 25.30 -2.41 -16.67
N GLU A 348 25.33 -1.51 -15.68
CA GLU A 348 26.45 -1.40 -14.74
C GLU A 348 26.55 -2.63 -13.84
N ALA A 349 25.41 -3.14 -13.36
CA ALA A 349 25.35 -4.36 -12.57
C ALA A 349 25.74 -5.59 -13.40
N ARG A 350 25.40 -5.61 -14.70
CA ARG A 350 25.81 -6.65 -15.64
C ARG A 350 27.31 -6.62 -15.90
N ASP A 351 27.89 -5.44 -16.14
CA ASP A 351 29.33 -5.26 -16.35
C ASP A 351 30.15 -5.59 -15.10
N MET A 352 29.55 -5.46 -13.92
CA MET A 352 30.12 -5.86 -12.63
C MET A 352 29.94 -7.36 -12.32
N ASP A 353 29.21 -8.13 -13.16
CA ASP A 353 28.84 -9.53 -12.94
C ASP A 353 28.08 -9.79 -11.62
N ILE A 354 27.21 -8.84 -11.24
CA ILE A 354 26.40 -8.91 -10.01
C ILE A 354 24.89 -8.90 -10.27
N LEU A 355 24.45 -8.87 -11.54
CA LEU A 355 23.04 -8.90 -11.89
C LEU A 355 22.50 -10.33 -11.93
N VAL A 356 21.40 -10.57 -11.21
CA VAL A 356 20.66 -11.83 -11.23
C VAL A 356 19.19 -11.57 -11.54
N GLU A 357 18.69 -12.20 -12.58
CA GLU A 357 17.25 -12.23 -12.87
C GLU A 357 16.61 -13.44 -12.17
N ILE A 358 15.49 -13.21 -11.48
CA ILE A 358 14.72 -14.26 -10.83
C ILE A 358 13.26 -14.25 -11.27
N ASP A 359 12.70 -15.45 -11.34
CA ASP A 359 11.26 -15.60 -11.43
C ASP A 359 10.64 -15.29 -10.06
N SER A 360 9.53 -14.56 -9.98
CA SER A 360 8.78 -14.39 -8.72
C SER A 360 7.85 -15.60 -8.45
N GLY A 361 7.60 -16.43 -9.46
CA GLY A 361 6.58 -17.47 -9.45
C GLY A 361 5.18 -16.89 -9.49
N SER A 362 5.01 -15.69 -10.03
CA SER A 362 3.73 -15.00 -10.15
C SER A 362 3.70 -14.12 -11.39
N ASP A 363 2.67 -14.30 -12.20
CA ASP A 363 2.46 -13.49 -13.41
C ASP A 363 1.69 -12.19 -13.15
N ILE A 364 1.22 -11.99 -11.91
CA ILE A 364 0.44 -10.81 -11.54
C ILE A 364 1.23 -9.51 -11.68
N THR A 365 0.60 -8.52 -12.29
CA THR A 365 1.13 -7.16 -12.48
C THR A 365 0.17 -6.10 -11.97
N THR A 366 0.65 -4.86 -11.86
CA THR A 366 -0.24 -3.71 -11.63
C THR A 366 -1.33 -3.61 -12.71
N SER A 367 -1.04 -3.95 -13.96
CA SER A 367 -2.04 -3.96 -15.05
C SER A 367 -3.15 -4.98 -14.79
N ASP A 368 -2.82 -6.16 -14.28
CA ASP A 368 -3.83 -7.17 -13.92
C ASP A 368 -4.70 -6.70 -12.76
N ILE A 369 -4.12 -6.00 -11.78
CA ILE A 369 -4.90 -5.44 -10.67
C ILE A 369 -5.86 -4.37 -11.18
N ILE A 370 -5.39 -3.49 -12.07
CA ILE A 370 -6.23 -2.47 -12.71
C ILE A 370 -7.38 -3.14 -13.48
N ALA A 371 -7.10 -4.20 -14.25
CA ALA A 371 -8.13 -4.95 -14.97
C ALA A 371 -9.17 -5.57 -14.01
N ARG A 372 -8.73 -6.14 -12.88
CA ARG A 372 -9.63 -6.68 -11.84
C ARG A 372 -10.49 -5.59 -11.22
N VAL A 373 -9.94 -4.40 -10.96
CA VAL A 373 -10.69 -3.24 -10.44
C VAL A 373 -11.70 -2.75 -11.47
N SER A 374 -11.28 -2.58 -12.73
CA SER A 374 -12.13 -2.15 -13.84
C SER A 374 -13.33 -3.10 -14.04
N SER A 375 -13.11 -4.42 -13.97
CA SER A 375 -14.20 -5.41 -14.09
C SER A 375 -15.26 -5.34 -12.98
N ARG A 376 -14.99 -4.63 -11.89
CA ARG A 376 -15.86 -4.48 -10.72
C ARG A 376 -16.35 -3.04 -10.52
N MET A 377 -16.10 -2.16 -11.50
CA MET A 377 -16.36 -0.72 -11.41
C MET A 377 -17.77 -0.39 -10.92
N ASP A 378 -18.79 -1.00 -11.52
CA ASP A 378 -20.19 -0.74 -11.18
C ASP A 378 -20.51 -1.04 -9.71
N GLN A 379 -19.98 -2.16 -9.18
CA GLN A 379 -20.17 -2.55 -7.79
C GLN A 379 -19.46 -1.60 -6.83
N ILE A 380 -18.24 -1.19 -7.18
CA ILE A 380 -17.45 -0.25 -6.38
C ILE A 380 -18.18 1.09 -6.30
N THR A 381 -18.56 1.65 -7.44
CA THR A 381 -19.22 2.95 -7.54
C THR A 381 -20.57 2.94 -6.80
N ALA A 382 -21.34 1.86 -6.89
CA ALA A 382 -22.58 1.70 -6.13
C ALA A 382 -22.34 1.68 -4.61
N ASN A 383 -21.32 0.96 -4.13
CA ASN A 383 -20.99 0.87 -2.71
C ASN A 383 -20.45 2.19 -2.14
N ILE A 384 -19.61 2.90 -2.88
CA ILE A 384 -19.13 4.24 -2.50
C ILE A 384 -20.32 5.19 -2.35
N ARG A 385 -21.25 5.21 -3.32
CA ARG A 385 -22.47 6.03 -3.25
C ARG A 385 -23.31 5.71 -2.02
N LYS A 386 -23.53 4.42 -1.73
CA LYS A 386 -24.28 3.97 -0.54
C LYS A 386 -23.61 4.42 0.75
N ARG A 387 -22.28 4.29 0.84
CA ARG A 387 -21.51 4.70 2.02
C ARG A 387 -21.52 6.21 2.22
N CYS A 388 -21.28 7.01 1.18
CA CYS A 388 -21.40 8.48 1.27
C CYS A 388 -22.81 8.90 1.71
N ALA A 389 -23.88 8.21 1.26
CA ALA A 389 -25.24 8.51 1.69
C ALA A 389 -25.43 8.28 3.21
N ILE A 390 -24.87 7.19 3.75
CA ILE A 390 -24.90 6.86 5.19
C ILE A 390 -24.05 7.85 6.02
N GLU A 391 -22.86 8.22 5.54
CA GLU A 391 -21.97 9.14 6.24
C GLU A 391 -22.55 10.56 6.28
N LYS A 392 -23.14 11.03 5.17
CA LYS A 392 -23.88 12.32 5.10
C LYS A 392 -25.08 12.37 6.05
N THR A 393 -25.73 11.24 6.33
CA THR A 393 -26.84 11.19 7.29
C THR A 393 -26.37 11.13 8.75
N ARG A 394 -25.12 10.70 9.01
CA ARG A 394 -24.61 10.46 10.37
C ARG A 394 -23.75 11.58 10.95
N LYS A 395 -23.11 12.42 10.12
CA LYS A 395 -22.34 13.60 10.56
C LYS A 395 -22.42 14.71 9.51
N ASN A 396 -22.54 15.97 9.94
CA ASN A 396 -22.25 17.17 9.12
C ASN A 396 -20.75 17.25 8.77
N ILE A 397 -20.20 16.20 8.15
CA ILE A 397 -18.82 16.11 7.70
C ILE A 397 -18.87 15.74 6.22
N VAL A 398 -18.23 16.57 5.40
CA VAL A 398 -18.15 16.43 3.95
C VAL A 398 -17.55 15.07 3.60
N CYS A 399 -18.20 14.33 2.69
CA CYS A 399 -17.67 13.07 2.16
C CYS A 399 -16.30 13.36 1.54
N SER A 400 -15.21 12.86 2.14
CA SER A 400 -13.91 12.80 1.47
C SER A 400 -13.96 11.56 0.58
N LEU A 401 -14.29 11.80 -0.68
CA LEU A 401 -14.12 10.85 -1.79
C LEU A 401 -12.70 10.27 -1.73
#